data_AF-I0X764-F1
#
_entry.id   AF-I0X764-F1
#
_cell.length_a   1.000
_cell.length_b   1.000
_cell.length_c   1.000
_cell.angle_alpha   90.00
_cell.angle_beta   90.00
_cell.angle_gamma   90.00
#
_symmetry.space_group_name_H-M   'P 1'
#
loop_
_entity.id
_entity.type
_entity.pdbx_description
1 polymer ?
#
loop_
_entity_poly.entity_id
_entity_poly.type
_entity_poly.pdbx_seq_one_letter_code
_entity_poly.pdbx_strand_id
1 'polypeptide(L)'
;MVEFYINGQNVEVQIEDEETVGDVLKSFEKTCEENEAAVIGITVDGKQITADIFDQEAAKELGKNTKFEFSVVTKGSIQESFENLSVLFTNLSEKMEGVPLALQNGQNAEVIESIKKLADNIDEFCHVATLASLFPDTFKEITINGMNFKEFFADFSQILLDFEQALQNNDTVLIGDLSEYEICPRLAAISQALHF
;
A
#
# COMPACT_ATOMS: atom_id res chain seq x y z
N MET A 1 -25.35 -15.59 17.61
CA MET A 1 -24.96 -14.22 17.99
C MET A 1 -24.30 -13.63 16.76
N VAL A 2 -24.49 -12.34 16.49
CA VAL A 2 -23.75 -11.70 15.40
C VAL A 2 -22.27 -11.70 15.76
N GLU A 3 -21.42 -12.09 14.84
CA GLU A 3 -19.98 -12.15 15.05
C GLU A 3 -19.30 -11.05 14.24
N PHE A 4 -18.36 -10.33 14.86
CA PHE A 4 -17.59 -9.28 14.20
C PHE A 4 -16.10 -9.62 14.24
N TYR A 5 -15.46 -9.43 13.11
CA TYR A 5 -14.02 -9.53 12.97
C TYR A 5 -13.49 -8.26 12.32
N ILE A 6 -12.45 -7.66 12.88
CA ILE A 6 -11.73 -6.54 12.30
C ILE A 6 -10.30 -7.00 12.06
N ASN A 7 -9.83 -6.96 10.81
CA ASN A 7 -8.52 -7.46 10.41
C ASN A 7 -8.24 -8.89 10.94
N GLY A 8 -9.27 -9.74 10.93
CA GLY A 8 -9.22 -11.13 11.39
C GLY A 8 -9.30 -11.32 12.92
N GLN A 9 -9.36 -10.25 13.71
CA GLN A 9 -9.51 -10.32 15.16
C GLN A 9 -10.98 -10.23 15.55
N ASN A 10 -11.47 -11.20 16.34
CA ASN A 10 -12.84 -11.16 16.86
C ASN A 10 -12.98 -10.00 17.84
N VAL A 11 -14.06 -9.23 17.69
CA VAL A 11 -14.40 -8.11 18.57
C VAL A 11 -15.81 -8.28 19.10
N GLU A 12 -16.00 -7.97 20.39
CA GLU A 12 -17.32 -7.94 20.99
C GLU A 12 -18.03 -6.64 20.58
N VAL A 13 -19.18 -6.79 19.93
CA VAL A 13 -20.00 -5.65 19.47
C VAL A 13 -21.41 -5.83 20.03
N GLN A 14 -22.01 -4.72 20.47
CA GLN A 14 -23.42 -4.68 20.82
C GLN A 14 -24.20 -4.16 19.62
N ILE A 15 -25.16 -4.94 19.17
CA ILE A 15 -26.19 -4.50 18.22
C ILE A 15 -27.25 -3.78 19.06
N GLU A 16 -27.49 -2.51 18.74
CA GLU A 16 -28.46 -1.68 19.45
C GLU A 16 -29.79 -1.68 18.68
N ASP A 17 -29.87 -0.84 17.66
CA ASP A 17 -31.08 -0.58 16.87
C ASP A 17 -30.93 -1.06 15.41
N GLU A 18 -29.82 -1.72 15.06
CA GLU A 18 -29.58 -2.19 13.69
C GLU A 18 -30.52 -3.36 13.31
N GLU A 19 -31.36 -3.15 12.29
CA GLU A 19 -32.33 -4.15 11.82
C GLU A 19 -31.86 -4.86 10.54
N THR A 20 -30.98 -4.22 9.77
CA THR A 20 -30.48 -4.71 8.49
C THR A 20 -28.96 -4.83 8.48
N VAL A 21 -28.44 -5.58 7.51
CA VAL A 21 -27.00 -5.60 7.20
C VAL A 21 -26.51 -4.17 6.94
N GLY A 22 -27.27 -3.37 6.19
CA GLY A 22 -26.93 -1.98 5.89
C GLY A 22 -26.81 -1.09 7.12
N ASP A 23 -27.67 -1.27 8.12
CA ASP A 23 -27.60 -0.51 9.37
C ASP A 23 -26.28 -0.78 10.10
N VAL A 24 -25.87 -2.06 10.17
CA VAL A 24 -24.59 -2.47 10.74
C VAL A 24 -23.41 -1.86 9.97
N LEU A 25 -23.42 -1.93 8.64
CA LEU A 25 -22.34 -1.39 7.82
C LEU A 25 -22.19 0.13 8.04
N LYS A 26 -23.30 0.86 8.11
CA LYS A 26 -23.32 2.30 8.35
C LYS A 26 -22.87 2.69 9.76
N SER A 27 -23.32 1.94 10.77
CA SER A 27 -22.90 2.13 12.17
C SER A 27 -21.39 1.92 12.32
N PHE A 28 -20.87 0.86 11.67
CA PHE A 28 -19.45 0.55 11.66
C PHE A 28 -18.61 1.57 10.89
N GLU A 29 -19.08 2.04 9.73
CA GLU A 29 -18.42 3.09 8.95
C GLU A 29 -18.25 4.37 9.78
N LYS A 30 -19.31 4.82 10.47
CA LYS A 30 -19.25 5.98 11.37
C LYS A 30 -18.24 5.78 12.50
N THR A 31 -18.19 4.58 13.08
CA THR A 31 -17.21 4.24 14.11
C THR A 31 -15.78 4.33 13.57
N CYS A 32 -15.55 3.91 12.32
CA CYS A 32 -14.24 4.04 11.68
C CYS A 32 -13.86 5.52 11.48
N GLU A 33 -14.78 6.35 10.99
CA GLU A 33 -14.55 7.79 10.80
C GLU A 33 -14.14 8.48 12.11
N GLU A 34 -14.84 8.18 13.22
CA GLU A 34 -14.54 8.73 14.55
C GLU A 34 -13.16 8.30 15.10
N ASN A 35 -12.58 7.22 14.56
CA ASN A 35 -11.30 6.66 14.98
C ASN A 35 -10.19 6.81 13.93
N GLU A 36 -10.35 7.73 12.97
CA GLU A 36 -9.37 8.00 11.91
C GLU A 36 -9.02 6.73 11.11
N ALA A 37 -10.06 5.93 10.83
CA ALA A 37 -9.96 4.66 10.15
C ALA A 37 -10.90 4.62 8.93
N ALA A 38 -10.57 3.76 7.97
CA ALA A 38 -11.35 3.57 6.75
C ALA A 38 -11.52 2.07 6.46
N VAL A 39 -12.74 1.70 6.07
CA VAL A 39 -13.06 0.32 5.67
C VAL A 39 -12.58 0.11 4.23
N ILE A 40 -11.73 -0.89 4.03
CA ILE A 40 -11.16 -1.25 2.71
C ILE A 40 -11.66 -2.60 2.20
N GLY A 41 -12.41 -3.33 3.02
CA GLY A 41 -13.02 -4.60 2.64
C GLY A 41 -14.12 -5.01 3.60
N ILE A 42 -15.17 -5.62 3.06
CA ILE A 42 -16.33 -6.10 3.81
C ILE A 42 -16.63 -7.52 3.33
N THR A 43 -16.79 -8.44 4.26
CA THR A 43 -17.31 -9.79 4.02
C THR A 43 -18.44 -10.08 4.99
N VAL A 44 -19.55 -10.59 4.48
CA VAL A 44 -20.71 -11.01 5.29
C VAL A 44 -21.01 -12.47 4.98
N ASP A 45 -21.02 -13.31 6.02
CA ASP A 45 -21.24 -14.77 5.91
C ASP A 45 -20.34 -15.45 4.87
N GLY A 46 -19.07 -15.02 4.80
CA GLY A 46 -18.08 -15.52 3.84
C GLY A 46 -18.24 -15.00 2.41
N LYS A 47 -19.22 -14.13 2.16
CA LYS A 47 -19.42 -13.45 0.87
C LYS A 47 -18.79 -12.06 0.91
N GLN A 48 -17.80 -11.82 0.05
CA GLN A 48 -17.24 -10.48 -0.13
C GLN A 48 -18.32 -9.53 -0.67
N ILE A 49 -18.48 -8.38 -0.03
CA ILE A 49 -19.42 -7.35 -0.43
C ILE A 49 -18.69 -6.36 -1.34
N THR A 50 -19.10 -6.34 -2.60
CA THR A 50 -18.58 -5.43 -3.63
C THR A 50 -19.63 -4.39 -3.98
N ALA A 51 -19.22 -3.31 -4.65
CA ALA A 51 -20.10 -2.19 -4.99
C ALA A 51 -21.33 -2.61 -5.82
N ASP A 52 -21.21 -3.62 -6.67
CA ASP A 52 -22.29 -4.13 -7.54
C ASP A 52 -23.38 -4.91 -6.78
N ILE A 53 -23.07 -5.45 -5.61
CA ILE A 53 -24.03 -6.19 -4.78
C ILE A 53 -24.36 -5.48 -3.47
N PHE A 54 -23.75 -4.31 -3.20
CA PHE A 54 -23.86 -3.61 -1.93
C PHE A 54 -25.32 -3.37 -1.55
N ASP A 55 -26.10 -2.72 -2.42
CA ASP A 55 -27.50 -2.38 -2.13
C ASP A 55 -28.36 -3.63 -1.87
N GLN A 56 -28.11 -4.70 -2.62
CA GLN A 56 -28.82 -5.97 -2.46
C GLN A 56 -28.52 -6.62 -1.10
N GLU A 57 -27.25 -6.60 -0.69
CA GLU A 57 -26.80 -7.22 0.55
C GLU A 57 -27.18 -6.36 1.77
N ALA A 58 -27.05 -5.03 1.66
CA ALA A 58 -27.42 -4.07 2.69
C ALA A 58 -28.91 -4.12 3.04
N ALA A 59 -29.79 -4.39 2.07
CA ALA A 59 -31.23 -4.49 2.29
C ALA A 59 -31.68 -5.76 3.02
N LYS A 60 -30.79 -6.73 3.28
CA LYS A 60 -31.14 -7.97 3.99
C LYS A 60 -31.37 -7.71 5.48
N GLU A 61 -32.38 -8.35 6.03
CA GLU A 61 -32.61 -8.38 7.47
C GLU A 61 -31.40 -8.98 8.21
N LEU A 62 -31.10 -8.41 9.37
CA LEU A 62 -29.99 -8.86 10.20
C LEU A 62 -30.31 -10.22 10.85
N GLY A 63 -29.53 -11.24 10.47
CA GLY A 63 -29.65 -12.57 11.04
C GLY A 63 -29.01 -12.66 12.43
N LYS A 64 -29.58 -13.47 13.32
CA LYS A 64 -29.04 -13.70 14.68
C LYS A 64 -27.63 -14.30 14.71
N ASN A 65 -27.16 -14.87 13.60
CA ASN A 65 -25.86 -15.54 13.46
C ASN A 65 -25.08 -15.00 12.25
N THR A 66 -25.38 -13.77 11.80
CA THR A 66 -24.63 -13.14 10.71
C THR A 66 -23.20 -12.89 11.16
N LYS A 67 -22.24 -13.24 10.31
CA LYS A 67 -20.81 -12.99 10.54
C LYS A 67 -20.35 -11.83 9.67
N PHE A 68 -19.81 -10.79 10.29
CA PHE A 68 -19.18 -9.65 9.62
C PHE A 68 -17.66 -9.74 9.76
N GLU A 69 -16.95 -9.52 8.66
CA GLU A 69 -15.50 -9.41 8.64
C GLU A 69 -15.12 -8.13 7.88
N PHE A 70 -14.51 -7.21 8.60
CA PHE A 70 -14.06 -5.91 8.08
C PHE A 70 -12.54 -5.92 7.94
N SER A 71 -12.07 -5.44 6.79
CA SER A 71 -10.68 -5.02 6.60
C SER A 71 -10.63 -3.52 6.76
N VAL A 72 -9.82 -3.03 7.69
CA VAL A 72 -9.75 -1.63 8.09
C VAL A 72 -8.31 -1.19 8.10
N VAL A 73 -8.06 0.02 7.59
CA VAL A 73 -6.79 0.72 7.73
C VAL A 73 -6.99 1.96 8.58
N THR A 74 -6.00 2.32 9.41
CA THR A 74 -6.01 3.57 10.17
C THR A 74 -5.01 4.56 9.60
N LYS A 75 -5.27 5.86 9.78
CA LYS A 75 -4.31 6.92 9.46
C LYS A 75 -2.94 6.65 10.09
N GLY A 76 -2.93 6.23 11.36
CA GLY A 76 -1.70 5.89 12.09
C GLY A 76 -0.94 4.72 11.46
N SER A 77 -1.63 3.66 11.03
CA SER A 77 -0.97 2.54 10.35
C SER A 77 -0.36 2.93 9.00
N ILE A 78 -0.96 3.89 8.28
CA ILE A 78 -0.40 4.40 7.02
C ILE A 78 0.86 5.22 7.29
N GLN A 79 0.86 6.06 8.34
CA GLN A 79 2.05 6.80 8.77
C GLN A 79 3.19 5.83 9.11
N GLU A 80 2.92 4.81 9.92
CA GLU A 80 3.90 3.78 10.27
C GLU A 80 4.42 3.04 9.03
N SER A 81 3.54 2.66 8.10
CA SER A 81 3.95 2.04 6.83
C SER A 81 4.86 2.97 6.00
N PHE A 82 4.57 4.26 5.95
CA PHE A 82 5.45 5.22 5.26
C PHE A 82 6.80 5.41 5.95
N GLU A 83 6.84 5.48 7.28
CA GLU A 83 8.11 5.52 8.04
C GLU A 83 8.95 4.26 7.78
N ASN A 84 8.31 3.09 7.78
CA ASN A 84 8.98 1.83 7.45
C ASN A 84 9.51 1.83 6.00
N LEU A 85 8.70 2.29 5.04
CA LEU A 85 9.12 2.45 3.65
C LEU A 85 10.27 3.45 3.51
N SER A 86 10.28 4.53 4.29
CA SER A 86 11.40 5.49 4.30
C SER A 86 12.72 4.80 4.64
N VAL A 87 12.73 3.98 5.70
CA VAL A 87 13.90 3.19 6.09
C VAL A 87 14.28 2.16 5.00
N LEU A 88 13.30 1.47 4.43
CA LEU A 88 13.55 0.50 3.37
C LEU A 88 14.15 1.14 2.12
N PHE A 89 13.65 2.32 1.72
CA PHE A 89 14.15 3.04 0.56
C PHE A 89 15.53 3.67 0.78
N THR A 90 15.85 4.13 2.00
CA THR A 90 17.23 4.53 2.36
C THR A 90 18.19 3.38 2.12
N ASN A 91 17.91 2.21 2.71
CA ASN A 91 18.77 1.03 2.59
C ASN A 91 18.85 0.51 1.14
N LEU A 92 17.74 0.58 0.41
CA LEU A 92 17.72 0.14 -0.99
C LEU A 92 18.48 1.12 -1.89
N SER A 93 18.41 2.42 -1.63
CA SER A 93 19.20 3.44 -2.34
C SER A 93 20.69 3.11 -2.30
N GLU A 94 21.23 2.83 -1.12
CA GLU A 94 22.64 2.45 -0.94
C GLU A 94 23.00 1.16 -1.70
N LYS A 95 22.08 0.19 -1.74
CA LYS A 95 22.29 -1.07 -2.49
C LYS A 95 22.27 -0.85 -3.99
N MET A 96 21.36 -0.02 -4.49
CA MET A 96 21.26 0.28 -5.92
C MET A 96 22.49 1.05 -6.40
N GLU A 97 23.09 1.91 -5.59
CA GLU A 97 24.39 2.55 -5.88
C GLU A 97 25.53 1.52 -6.06
N GLY A 98 25.47 0.39 -5.35
CA GLY A 98 26.45 -0.69 -5.45
C GLY A 98 26.26 -1.66 -6.63
N VAL A 99 25.12 -1.62 -7.32
CA VAL A 99 24.79 -2.55 -8.42
C VAL A 99 25.82 -2.54 -9.56
N PRO A 100 26.32 -1.38 -10.06
CA PRO A 100 27.33 -1.36 -11.12
C PRO A 100 28.59 -2.12 -10.73
N LEU A 101 29.07 -1.95 -9.49
CA LEU A 101 30.26 -2.64 -8.98
C LEU A 101 30.00 -4.15 -8.82
N ALA A 102 28.85 -4.52 -8.28
CA ALA A 102 28.44 -5.91 -8.12
C ALA A 102 28.38 -6.65 -9.48
N LEU A 103 27.86 -5.98 -10.52
CA LEU A 103 27.86 -6.50 -11.89
C LEU A 103 29.28 -6.72 -12.43
N GLN A 104 30.19 -5.76 -12.26
CA GLN A 104 31.59 -5.87 -12.70
C GLN A 104 32.32 -7.04 -12.02
N ASN A 105 31.99 -7.30 -10.76
CA ASN A 105 32.56 -8.40 -9.97
C ASN A 105 31.87 -9.76 -10.21
N GLY A 106 30.83 -9.81 -11.05
CA GLY A 106 30.06 -11.03 -11.31
C GLY A 106 29.20 -11.50 -10.13
N GLN A 107 28.87 -10.60 -9.19
CA GLN A 107 28.04 -10.87 -8.01
C GLN A 107 26.54 -10.91 -8.37
N ASN A 108 26.17 -11.74 -9.33
CA ASN A 108 24.83 -11.77 -9.93
C ASN A 108 23.70 -12.03 -8.91
N ALA A 109 23.97 -12.82 -7.86
CA ALA A 109 22.97 -13.11 -6.83
C ALA A 109 22.57 -11.84 -6.04
N GLU A 110 23.54 -10.98 -5.73
CA GLU A 110 23.33 -9.73 -4.99
C GLU A 110 22.58 -8.70 -5.83
N VAL A 111 22.89 -8.63 -7.13
CA VAL A 111 22.17 -7.79 -8.09
C VAL A 111 20.71 -8.23 -8.20
N ILE A 112 20.46 -9.54 -8.36
CA ILE A 112 19.09 -10.09 -8.43
C ILE A 112 18.33 -9.83 -7.13
N GLU A 113 18.97 -9.96 -5.97
CA GLU A 113 18.33 -9.66 -4.68
C GLU A 113 17.92 -8.19 -4.59
N SER A 114 18.79 -7.28 -5.03
CA SER A 114 18.51 -5.83 -5.02
C SER A 114 17.35 -5.48 -5.95
N ILE A 115 17.30 -6.06 -7.15
CA ILE A 115 16.20 -5.88 -8.11
C ILE A 115 14.87 -6.39 -7.55
N LYS A 116 14.87 -7.56 -6.90
CA LYS A 116 13.65 -8.09 -6.25
C LYS A 116 13.16 -7.16 -5.15
N LYS A 117 14.06 -6.69 -4.29
CA LYS A 117 13.71 -5.73 -3.23
C LYS A 117 13.19 -4.41 -3.78
N LEU A 118 13.72 -3.96 -4.92
CA LEU A 118 13.17 -2.82 -5.63
C LEU A 118 11.73 -3.07 -6.06
N ALA A 119 11.45 -4.19 -6.72
CA ALA A 119 10.08 -4.51 -7.14
C ALA A 119 9.13 -4.60 -5.94
N ASP A 120 9.51 -5.34 -4.89
CA ASP A 120 8.69 -5.55 -3.70
C ASP A 120 8.39 -4.22 -2.97
N ASN A 121 9.41 -3.38 -2.77
CA ASN A 121 9.23 -2.11 -2.06
C ASN A 121 8.43 -1.09 -2.87
N ILE A 122 8.56 -1.10 -4.21
CA ILE A 122 7.76 -0.21 -5.07
C ILE A 122 6.30 -0.64 -5.10
N ASP A 123 6.02 -1.94 -5.12
CA ASP A 123 4.65 -2.47 -5.02
C ASP A 123 4.00 -2.06 -3.69
N GLU A 124 4.70 -2.27 -2.58
CA GLU A 124 4.24 -1.84 -1.25
C GLU A 124 4.02 -0.32 -1.20
N PHE A 125 4.93 0.47 -1.77
CA PHE A 125 4.76 1.92 -1.81
C PHE A 125 3.54 2.34 -2.62
N CYS A 126 3.27 1.72 -3.77
CA CYS A 126 2.05 1.96 -4.55
C CYS A 126 0.79 1.65 -3.73
N HIS A 127 0.82 0.53 -2.99
CA HIS A 127 -0.28 0.11 -2.14
C HIS A 127 -0.55 1.13 -1.02
N VAL A 128 0.48 1.49 -0.24
CA VAL A 128 0.35 2.45 0.87
C VAL A 128 -0.04 3.84 0.36
N ALA A 129 0.52 4.30 -0.76
CA ALA A 129 0.12 5.55 -1.39
C ALA A 129 -1.36 5.56 -1.83
N THR A 130 -1.89 4.42 -2.27
CA THR A 130 -3.32 4.27 -2.58
C THR A 130 -4.17 4.37 -1.31
N LEU A 131 -3.78 3.69 -0.23
CA LEU A 131 -4.48 3.78 1.06
C LEU A 131 -4.45 5.20 1.64
N ALA A 132 -3.32 5.91 1.48
CA ALA A 132 -3.19 7.30 1.91
C ALA A 132 -4.21 8.24 1.28
N SER A 133 -4.72 7.93 0.08
CA SER A 133 -5.79 8.70 -0.57
C SER A 133 -7.11 8.71 0.21
N LEU A 134 -7.30 7.76 1.14
CA LEU A 134 -8.47 7.71 2.05
C LEU A 134 -8.41 8.80 3.13
N PHE A 135 -7.24 9.39 3.39
CA PHE A 135 -7.04 10.44 4.38
C PHE A 135 -6.36 11.68 3.76
N PRO A 136 -7.03 12.36 2.80
CA PRO A 136 -6.42 13.43 2.01
C PRO A 136 -5.96 14.62 2.86
N ASP A 137 -6.65 14.94 3.96
CA ASP A 137 -6.28 16.05 4.85
C ASP A 137 -4.91 15.85 5.53
N THR A 138 -4.42 14.61 5.58
CA THR A 138 -3.11 14.28 6.18
C THR A 138 -2.04 14.08 5.10
N PHE A 139 -2.33 13.32 4.05
CA PHE A 139 -1.30 12.82 3.14
C PHE A 139 -1.20 13.56 1.80
N LYS A 140 -2.15 14.44 1.47
CA LYS A 140 -2.16 15.15 0.16
C LYS A 140 -0.96 16.07 -0.04
N GLU A 141 -0.39 16.61 1.04
CA GLU A 141 0.72 17.56 0.99
C GLU A 141 2.08 16.87 0.83
N ILE A 142 2.13 15.53 0.86
CA ILE A 142 3.37 14.79 0.61
C ILE A 142 3.77 14.96 -0.85
N THR A 143 4.99 15.43 -1.06
CA THR A 143 5.57 15.60 -2.38
C THR A 143 6.97 15.00 -2.43
N ILE A 144 7.30 14.37 -3.57
CA ILE A 144 8.61 13.81 -3.85
C ILE A 144 9.23 14.67 -4.93
N ASN A 145 10.28 15.42 -4.60
CA ASN A 145 10.88 16.41 -5.50
C ASN A 145 9.85 17.41 -6.08
N GLY A 146 8.85 17.78 -5.28
CA GLY A 146 7.77 18.70 -5.69
C GLY A 146 6.66 18.07 -6.54
N MET A 147 6.71 16.77 -6.81
CA MET A 147 5.65 16.02 -7.49
C MET A 147 4.74 15.34 -6.47
N ASN A 148 3.43 15.28 -6.75
CA ASN A 148 2.54 14.39 -6.00
C ASN A 148 2.78 12.92 -6.40
N PHE A 149 2.23 11.95 -5.65
CA PHE A 149 2.43 10.52 -5.93
C PHE A 149 2.09 10.12 -7.36
N LYS A 150 0.98 10.60 -7.92
CA LYS A 150 0.56 10.24 -9.29
C LYS A 150 1.58 10.71 -10.33
N GLU A 151 2.04 11.95 -10.21
CA GLU A 151 3.06 12.52 -11.09
C GLU A 151 4.39 11.78 -10.96
N PHE A 152 4.82 11.52 -9.72
CA PHE A 152 6.04 10.79 -9.43
C PHE A 152 6.02 9.38 -10.01
N PHE A 153 4.94 8.61 -9.80
CA PHE A 153 4.84 7.26 -10.34
C PHE A 153 4.80 7.25 -11.88
N ALA A 154 4.17 8.25 -12.51
CA ALA A 154 4.17 8.36 -13.96
C ALA A 154 5.59 8.58 -14.51
N ASP A 155 6.37 9.48 -13.90
CA ASP A 155 7.79 9.69 -14.26
C ASP A 155 8.62 8.43 -14.01
N PHE A 156 8.54 7.89 -12.79
CA PHE A 156 9.39 6.78 -12.39
C PHE A 156 9.09 5.49 -13.16
N SER A 157 7.83 5.28 -13.58
CA SER A 157 7.45 4.12 -14.40
C SER A 157 8.25 4.02 -15.69
N GLN A 158 8.61 5.14 -16.33
CA GLN A 158 9.38 5.12 -17.57
C GLN A 158 10.81 4.61 -17.33
N ILE A 159 11.43 5.07 -16.26
CA ILE A 159 12.77 4.60 -15.84
C ILE A 159 12.74 3.12 -15.50
N LEU A 160 11.71 2.64 -14.79
CA LEU A 160 11.58 1.22 -14.44
C LEU A 160 11.36 0.34 -15.67
N LEU A 161 10.66 0.83 -16.69
CA LEU A 161 10.51 0.14 -17.98
C LEU A 161 11.84 0.04 -18.74
N ASP A 162 12.61 1.14 -18.80
CA ASP A 162 13.94 1.13 -19.40
C ASP A 162 14.88 0.17 -18.65
N PHE A 163 14.77 0.14 -17.31
CA PHE A 163 15.54 -0.76 -16.46
C PHE A 163 15.16 -2.23 -16.69
N GLU A 164 13.87 -2.54 -16.76
CA GLU A 164 13.38 -3.87 -17.11
C GLU A 164 13.88 -4.31 -18.50
N GLN A 165 13.84 -3.41 -19.49
CA GLN A 165 14.33 -3.72 -20.84
C GLN A 165 15.84 -3.98 -20.86
N ALA A 166 16.61 -3.21 -20.08
CA ALA A 166 18.05 -3.43 -19.92
C ALA A 166 18.34 -4.82 -19.30
N LEU A 167 17.56 -5.23 -18.29
CA LEU A 167 17.63 -6.57 -17.70
C LEU A 167 17.35 -7.67 -18.71
N GLN A 168 16.28 -7.54 -19.50
CA GLN A 168 15.91 -8.52 -20.53
C GLN A 168 16.99 -8.68 -21.60
N ASN A 169 17.64 -7.57 -21.97
CA ASN A 169 18.71 -7.55 -22.97
C ASN A 169 20.09 -7.91 -22.41
N ASN A 170 20.22 -8.16 -21.10
CA ASN A 170 21.49 -8.34 -20.39
C ASN A 170 22.48 -7.17 -20.61
N ASP A 171 21.95 -5.95 -20.73
CA ASP A 171 22.75 -4.74 -20.91
C ASP A 171 23.29 -4.25 -19.56
N THR A 172 24.41 -4.84 -19.12
CA THR A 172 24.99 -4.56 -17.80
C THR A 172 25.46 -3.13 -17.61
N VAL A 173 25.78 -2.42 -18.70
CA VAL A 173 26.15 -1.00 -18.64
C VAL A 173 24.91 -0.18 -18.32
N LEU A 174 23.84 -0.35 -19.09
CA LEU A 174 22.60 0.39 -18.89
C LEU A 174 21.92 0.06 -17.55
N ILE A 175 21.96 -1.21 -17.11
CA ILE A 175 21.49 -1.60 -15.77
C ILE A 175 22.26 -0.81 -14.70
N GLY A 176 23.59 -0.74 -14.82
CA GLY A 176 24.43 0.03 -13.90
C GLY A 176 24.05 1.52 -13.89
N ASP A 177 24.01 2.15 -15.05
CA ASP A 177 23.72 3.58 -15.18
C ASP A 177 22.34 3.94 -14.61
N LEU A 178 21.29 3.17 -14.95
CA LEU A 178 19.94 3.40 -14.44
C LEU A 178 19.86 3.17 -12.93
N SER A 179 20.56 2.16 -12.40
CA SER A 179 20.58 1.89 -10.96
C SER A 179 21.19 3.04 -10.15
N GLU A 180 22.33 3.59 -10.60
CA GLU A 180 23.11 4.60 -9.90
C GLU A 180 22.54 6.01 -10.10
N TYR A 181 22.21 6.39 -11.34
CA TYR A 181 21.90 7.78 -11.68
C TYR A 181 20.41 8.10 -11.76
N GLU A 182 19.54 7.09 -11.94
CA GLU A 182 18.10 7.32 -12.08
C GLU A 182 17.29 6.76 -10.92
N ILE A 183 17.54 5.50 -10.52
CA ILE A 183 16.78 4.81 -9.47
C ILE A 183 17.24 5.26 -8.09
N CYS A 184 18.54 5.16 -7.77
CA CYS A 184 19.09 5.57 -6.47
C CYS A 184 18.61 6.96 -6.00
N PRO A 185 18.77 8.05 -6.76
CA PRO A 185 18.32 9.38 -6.30
C PRO A 185 16.80 9.47 -6.10
N ARG A 186 15.99 8.71 -6.84
CA ARG A 186 14.54 8.65 -6.62
C ARG A 186 14.19 7.91 -5.35
N LEU A 187 14.88 6.80 -5.02
CA LEU A 187 14.69 6.10 -3.76
C LEU A 187 15.06 6.98 -2.55
N ALA A 188 16.17 7.72 -2.64
CA ALA A 188 16.55 8.70 -1.63
C ALA A 188 15.50 9.81 -1.47
N ALA A 189 14.94 10.31 -2.57
CA ALA A 189 13.88 11.32 -2.53
C ALA A 189 12.58 10.79 -1.91
N ILE A 190 12.17 9.54 -2.24
CA ILE A 190 11.04 8.87 -1.59
C ILE A 190 11.29 8.79 -0.08
N SER A 191 12.46 8.30 0.33
CA SER A 191 12.82 8.16 1.74
C SER A 191 12.65 9.46 2.53
N GLN A 192 13.15 10.58 1.98
CA GLN A 192 13.02 11.89 2.60
C GLN A 192 11.57 12.37 2.70
N ALA A 193 10.77 12.12 1.66
CA ALA A 193 9.37 12.56 1.62
C ALA A 193 8.45 11.78 2.56
N LEU A 194 8.79 10.52 2.85
CA LEU A 194 8.00 9.62 3.70
C LEU A 194 8.41 9.63 5.17
N HIS A 195 9.36 10.47 5.56
CA HIS A 195 9.78 10.60 6.95
C HIS A 195 8.84 11.57 7.69
N PHE A 196 8.10 11.06 8.67
CA PHE A 196 7.16 11.82 9.51
C PHE A 196 7.77 12.24 10.85
#